data_AF-A0A8T3LJT8-F1
#
_entry.id   AF-A0A8T3LJT8-F1
#
_cell.length_a   1.000
_cell.length_b   1.000
_cell.length_c   1.000
_cell.angle_alpha   90.00
_cell.angle_beta   90.00
_cell.angle_gamma   90.00
#
_symmetry.space_group_name_H-M   'P 1'
#
loop_
_entity.id
_entity.type
_entity.pdbx_description
1 polymer ?
#
loop_
_entity_poly.entity_id
_entity_poly.type
_entity_poly.pdbx_seq_one_letter_code
_entity_poly.pdbx_strand_id
1 'polypeptide(L)'
;NPGCARALMQKHGDRYVWINPPAIPLSTEEMDSVFALPYKRVPHPAYGNARIPAYEMIRFSVNIMRGCFGGCSFCSITEHEGRIIQSRSE
;
A
#
# COMPACT_ATOMS: atom_id res chain seq x y z
N ASN A 1 2.68 4.18 15.91
CA ASN A 1 1.40 4.12 15.17
C ASN A 1 1.16 5.49 14.52
N PRO A 2 0.29 5.64 13.51
CA PRO A 2 0.07 6.93 12.85
C PRO A 2 -0.43 8.04 13.79
N GLY A 3 -1.19 7.71 14.83
CA GLY A 3 -1.80 8.69 15.73
C GLY A 3 -0.85 9.32 16.77
N CYS A 4 0.31 8.73 17.06
CA CYS A 4 1.23 9.25 18.07
C CYS A 4 2.71 9.17 17.69
N ALA A 5 3.06 8.69 16.50
CA ALA A 5 4.44 8.66 16.05
C ALA A 5 4.99 10.07 15.82
N ARG A 6 6.25 10.27 16.15
CA ARG A 6 7.00 11.50 15.89
C ARG A 6 8.03 11.25 14.81
N ALA A 7 8.39 12.30 14.07
CA ALA A 7 9.55 12.23 13.20
C ALA A 7 10.80 11.92 14.03
N LEU A 8 11.67 11.07 13.50
CA LEU A 8 12.97 10.76 14.09
C LEU A 8 14.07 11.33 13.20
N MET A 9 15.08 11.94 13.83
CA MET A 9 16.22 12.51 13.14
C MET A 9 17.50 11.94 13.75
N GLN A 10 18.35 11.36 12.91
CA GLN A 10 19.63 10.80 13.32
C GLN A 10 20.76 11.45 12.52
N LYS A 11 21.73 12.07 13.21
CA LYS A 11 22.95 12.56 12.55
C LYS A 11 23.80 11.37 12.11
N HIS A 12 24.28 11.41 10.88
CA HIS A 12 25.20 10.42 10.32
C HIS A 12 26.28 11.13 9.49
N GLY A 13 27.45 11.32 10.11
CA GLY A 13 28.54 12.12 9.54
C GLY A 13 28.13 13.58 9.38
N ASP A 14 28.18 14.05 8.14
CA ASP A 14 27.76 15.37 7.67
C ASP A 14 26.28 15.45 7.24
N ARG A 15 25.54 14.34 7.31
CA ARG A 15 24.13 14.24 6.90
C ARG A 15 23.22 13.88 8.07
N TYR A 16 21.92 14.00 7.82
CA TYR A 16 20.88 13.56 8.73
C TYR A 16 19.96 12.56 8.04
N VAL A 17 19.66 11.47 8.72
CA VAL A 17 18.61 10.53 8.37
C VAL A 17 17.32 11.04 9.02
N TRP A 18 16.34 11.34 8.19
CA TRP A 18 15.02 11.78 8.62
C TRP A 18 13.99 10.68 8.36
N ILE A 19 13.34 10.21 9.42
CA ILE A 19 12.30 9.20 9.34
C ILE A 19 10.96 9.90 9.56
N ASN A 20 10.15 9.96 8.50
CA ASN A 20 8.80 10.49 8.58
C ASN A 20 7.93 9.60 9.48
N PRO A 21 7.01 10.20 10.27
CA PRO A 21 5.99 9.42 10.93
C PRO A 21 5.13 8.67 9.88
N PRO A 22 4.55 7.52 10.24
CA PRO A 22 3.64 6.80 9.36
C PRO A 22 2.47 7.69 8.91
N ALA A 23 2.07 7.57 7.64
CA ALA A 23 0.92 8.29 7.12
C ALA A 23 -0.37 7.89 7.84
N ILE A 24 -1.30 8.84 7.95
CA ILE A 24 -2.66 8.58 8.41
C ILE A 24 -3.38 7.74 7.34
N PRO A 25 -4.19 6.74 7.74
CA PRO A 25 -5.02 6.01 6.78
C PRO A 25 -5.96 6.96 6.03
N LEU A 26 -5.99 6.85 4.71
CA LEU A 26 -6.97 7.49 3.83
C LEU A 26 -8.44 7.31 4.29
N SER A 27 -9.29 8.29 3.99
CA SER A 27 -10.74 8.09 4.06
C SER A 27 -11.24 7.16 2.94
N THR A 28 -12.49 6.70 3.04
CA THR A 28 -13.14 5.92 1.98
C THR A 28 -13.15 6.68 0.66
N GLU A 29 -13.49 7.97 0.69
CA GLU A 29 -13.54 8.84 -0.49
C GLU A 29 -12.15 9.03 -1.12
N GLU A 30 -11.13 9.25 -0.29
CA GLU A 30 -9.75 9.33 -0.75
C GLU A 30 -9.30 8.01 -1.38
N MET A 31 -9.65 6.87 -0.78
CA MET A 31 -9.35 5.55 -1.33
C MET A 31 -10.04 5.34 -2.69
N ASP A 32 -11.34 5.62 -2.78
CA ASP A 32 -12.07 5.49 -4.04
C ASP A 32 -11.50 6.40 -5.12
N SER A 33 -11.07 7.62 -4.76
CA SER A 33 -10.39 8.52 -5.70
C SER A 33 -9.08 7.93 -6.25
N VAL A 34 -8.28 7.28 -5.40
CA VAL A 34 -7.02 6.64 -5.80
C VAL A 34 -7.27 5.48 -6.75
N PHE A 35 -8.28 4.65 -6.49
CA PHE A 35 -8.64 3.53 -7.36
C PHE A 35 -9.37 3.95 -8.64
N ALA A 36 -10.02 5.11 -8.64
CA ALA A 36 -10.67 5.71 -9.82
C ALA A 36 -9.68 6.30 -10.83
N LEU A 37 -8.40 6.46 -10.47
CA LEU A 37 -7.37 6.91 -11.39
C LEU A 37 -7.31 6.00 -12.65
N PRO A 38 -6.94 6.56 -13.82
CA PRO A 38 -6.98 5.86 -15.10
C PRO A 38 -5.81 4.87 -15.27
N TYR A 39 -5.69 3.91 -14.34
CA TYR A 39 -4.73 2.82 -14.44
C TYR A 39 -5.03 1.95 -15.64
N LYS A 40 -3.98 1.53 -16.34
CA LYS A 40 -4.10 0.63 -17.48
C LYS A 40 -4.65 -0.75 -17.11
N ARG A 41 -4.55 -1.17 -15.84
CA ARG A 41 -5.04 -2.48 -15.32
C ARG A 41 -4.56 -3.69 -16.15
N VAL A 42 -3.40 -3.56 -16.77
CA VAL A 42 -2.71 -4.60 -17.55
C VAL A 42 -1.23 -4.65 -17.14
N PRO A 43 -0.51 -5.74 -17.43
CA PRO A 43 0.91 -5.85 -17.13
C PRO A 43 1.75 -4.70 -17.70
N HIS A 44 2.85 -4.40 -17.02
CA HIS A 44 3.79 -3.38 -17.47
C HIS A 44 4.38 -3.76 -18.85
N PRO A 45 4.52 -2.82 -19.82
CA PRO A 45 5.01 -3.14 -21.16
C PRO A 45 6.37 -3.84 -21.21
N ALA A 46 7.21 -3.63 -20.20
CA ALA A 46 8.51 -4.30 -20.08
C ALA A 46 8.44 -5.84 -20.06
N TYR A 47 7.29 -6.42 -19.70
CA TYR A 47 7.10 -7.87 -19.73
C TYR A 47 6.82 -8.43 -21.14
N GLY A 48 6.55 -7.57 -22.13
CA GLY A 48 6.29 -7.99 -23.51
C GLY A 48 5.21 -9.07 -23.60
N ASN A 49 5.56 -10.21 -24.20
CA ASN A 49 4.67 -11.38 -24.36
C ASN A 49 4.85 -12.44 -23.26
N ALA A 50 5.55 -12.13 -22.17
CA ALA A 50 5.74 -13.08 -21.08
C ALA A 50 4.41 -13.40 -20.40
N ARG A 51 4.17 -14.70 -20.15
CA ARG A 51 3.05 -15.14 -19.33
C ARG A 51 3.32 -14.77 -17.87
N ILE A 52 2.37 -14.10 -17.23
CA ILE A 52 2.45 -13.72 -15.82
C ILE A 52 1.35 -14.47 -15.06
N PRO A 53 1.66 -15.61 -14.41
CA PRO A 53 0.65 -16.41 -13.71
C PRO A 53 -0.14 -15.63 -12.66
N ALA A 54 0.52 -14.72 -11.94
CA ALA A 54 -0.13 -13.85 -10.96
C ALA A 54 -1.20 -12.95 -11.60
N TYR A 55 -0.95 -12.42 -12.81
CA TYR A 55 -1.92 -11.58 -13.51
C TYR A 55 -3.17 -12.37 -13.95
N GLU A 56 -3.00 -13.61 -14.41
CA GLU A 56 -4.11 -14.49 -14.77
C GLU A 56 -5.05 -14.74 -13.58
N MET A 57 -4.49 -14.87 -12.39
CA MET A 57 -5.26 -15.08 -11.16
C MET A 57 -6.04 -13.83 -10.72
N ILE A 58 -5.43 -12.64 -10.81
CA ILE A 58 -6.00 -11.41 -10.21
C ILE A 58 -6.78 -10.51 -11.19
N ARG A 59 -6.72 -10.75 -12.51
CA ARG A 59 -7.28 -9.83 -13.53
C ARG A 59 -8.79 -9.57 -13.43
N PHE A 60 -9.52 -10.44 -12.73
CA PHE A 60 -10.95 -10.32 -12.49
C PHE A 60 -11.29 -10.06 -11.02
N SER A 61 -10.28 -9.88 -10.18
CA SER A 61 -10.46 -9.60 -8.75
C SER A 61 -10.66 -8.10 -8.52
N VAL A 62 -11.48 -7.79 -7.52
CA VAL A 62 -11.75 -6.42 -7.06
C VAL A 62 -11.16 -6.24 -5.67
N ASN A 63 -10.42 -5.16 -5.46
CA ASN A 63 -9.87 -4.82 -4.15
C ASN A 63 -10.90 -3.98 -3.38
N ILE A 64 -11.50 -4.57 -2.35
CA ILE A 64 -12.55 -3.92 -1.52
C ILE A 64 -12.00 -3.26 -0.25
N MET A 65 -10.78 -3.61 0.16
CA MET A 65 -10.18 -3.09 1.39
C MET A 65 -8.67 -2.94 1.28
N ARG A 66 -8.09 -2.23 2.23
CA ARG A 66 -6.65 -2.09 2.45
C ARG A 66 -6.33 -2.19 3.94
N GLY A 67 -5.23 -2.83 4.28
CA GLY A 67 -4.78 -3.04 5.66
C GLY A 67 -5.11 -4.44 6.19
N CYS A 68 -4.36 -4.88 7.21
CA CYS A 68 -4.56 -6.17 7.85
C CYS A 68 -4.26 -6.09 9.35
N PHE A 69 -5.25 -6.45 10.17
CA PHE A 69 -5.12 -6.48 11.63
C PHE A 69 -4.35 -7.71 12.14
N GLY A 70 -4.20 -8.75 11.30
CA GLY A 70 -3.76 -10.08 11.71
C GLY A 70 -2.28 -10.21 12.09
N GLY A 71 -1.40 -9.34 11.59
CA GLY A 71 0.03 -9.32 11.94
C GLY A 71 0.73 -10.67 11.76
N CYS A 72 0.29 -11.47 10.78
CA CYS A 72 0.81 -12.81 10.53
C CYS A 72 2.27 -12.75 10.09
N SER A 73 3.13 -13.60 10.63
CA SER A 73 4.57 -13.62 10.31
C SER A 73 4.90 -13.95 8.85
N PHE A 74 3.96 -14.58 8.13
CA PHE A 74 4.15 -15.00 6.74
C PHE A 74 3.66 -13.97 5.71
N CYS A 75 2.87 -12.99 6.13
CA CYS A 75 2.20 -12.05 5.24
C CYS A 75 2.66 -10.62 5.56
N SER A 76 3.16 -9.89 4.57
CA SER A 76 3.70 -8.54 4.76
C SER A 76 2.67 -7.41 4.59
N ILE A 77 1.37 -7.74 4.52
CA ILE A 77 0.31 -6.74 4.33
C ILE A 77 0.33 -5.72 5.47
N THR A 78 0.49 -6.16 6.71
CA THR A 78 0.49 -5.27 7.87
C THR A 78 1.63 -4.23 7.81
N GLU A 79 2.77 -4.58 7.24
CA GLU A 79 3.94 -3.72 7.08
C GLU A 79 3.77 -2.72 5.93
N HIS A 80 3.15 -3.15 4.82
CA HIS A 80 2.97 -2.31 3.63
C HIS A 80 1.71 -1.44 3.66
N GLU A 81 0.64 -1.94 4.28
CA GLU A 81 -0.69 -1.30 4.28
C GLU A 81 -1.11 -0.81 5.66
N GLY A 82 -0.46 -1.29 6.71
CA GLY A 82 -0.78 -0.95 8.09
C GLY A 82 -1.79 -1.91 8.73
N ARG A 83 -2.00 -1.69 10.03
CA ARG A 83 -2.87 -2.52 10.89
C ARG A 83 -4.34 -2.13 10.84
N ILE A 84 -4.64 -0.94 10.31
CA ILE A 84 -5.98 -0.37 10.29
C ILE A 84 -6.60 -0.78 8.96
N ILE A 85 -7.71 -1.52 9.02
CA ILE A 85 -8.48 -1.85 7.82
C ILE A 85 -9.27 -0.63 7.38
N GLN A 86 -9.19 -0.34 6.09
CA GLN A 86 -9.93 0.69 5.39
C GLN A 86 -10.74 0.02 4.29
N SER A 87 -11.99 0.42 4.13
CA SER A 87 -12.88 -0.17 3.12
C SER A 87 -13.15 0.82 2.01
N ARG A 88 -13.39 0.28 0.81
CA ARG A 88 -13.91 1.00 -0.34
C ARG A 88 -15.43 0.92 -0.38
N SER A 89 -16.04 1.70 -1.27
CA SER A 89 -17.50 1.72 -1.45
C SER A 89 -18.05 0.57 -2.33
N GLU A 90 -17.19 -0.35 -2.80
CA GLU A 90 -17.54 -1.46 -3.71
C GLU A 90 -18.09 -2.70 -3.00
#